data_AF-A0A0L0BMK2-F1
#
_entry.id   AF-A0A0L0BMK2-F1
#
_cell.length_a   1.000
_cell.length_b   1.000
_cell.length_c   1.000
_cell.angle_alpha   90.00
_cell.angle_beta   90.00
_cell.angle_gamma   90.00
#
_symmetry.space_group_name_H-M   'P 1'
#
loop_
_entity.id
_entity.type
_entity.pdbx_description
1 polymer ?
#
loop_
_entity_poly.entity_id
_entity_poly.type
_entity_poly.pdbx_seq_one_letter_code
_entity_poly.pdbx_strand_id
1 'polypeptide(L)' 'MKERTMGLDDKIKNATEKVVGKAKEAYGDATDNERLQAEGQAEQSKGNLKDAGENVKDAFK' A
#
# COMPACT_ATOMS: atom_id res chain seq x y z
N MET A 1 9.54 3.49 -25.57
CA MET A 1 9.91 2.60 -24.43
C MET A 1 9.57 3.21 -23.06
N LYS A 2 8.67 4.19 -22.95
CA LYS A 2 8.42 4.94 -21.70
C LYS A 2 7.16 4.47 -20.94
N GLU A 3 6.28 3.71 -21.59
CA GLU A 3 5.04 3.17 -20.98
C GLU A 3 5.23 1.83 -20.25
N ARG A 4 6.20 0.99 -20.64
CA ARG A 4 6.42 -0.30 -19.97
C ARG A 4 7.06 -0.18 -18.58
N THR A 5 7.77 0.91 -18.31
CA THR A 5 8.35 1.20 -16.99
C THR A 5 7.29 1.67 -16.00
N MET A 6 6.38 2.58 -16.40
CA MET A 6 5.35 3.12 -15.48
C MET A 6 4.49 2.05 -14.83
N GLY A 7 3.97 1.07 -15.58
CA GLY A 7 3.13 0.01 -15.02
C GLY A 7 3.88 -0.99 -14.11
N LEU A 8 5.20 -1.09 -14.25
CA LEU A 8 6.06 -1.91 -13.38
C LEU A 8 6.44 -1.14 -12.12
N ASP A 9 6.82 0.13 -12.28
CA ASP A 9 7.16 1.03 -11.18
C ASP A 9 5.96 1.22 -10.25
N ASP A 10 4.74 1.44 -10.77
CA ASP A 10 3.54 1.62 -9.95
C ASP A 10 3.16 0.35 -9.18
N LYS A 11 3.27 -0.83 -9.82
CA LYS A 11 3.05 -2.12 -9.14
C LYS A 11 4.08 -2.38 -8.05
N ILE A 12 5.35 -2.08 -8.31
CA ILE A 12 6.44 -2.20 -7.34
C ILE A 12 6.22 -1.22 -6.19
N LYS A 13 5.78 0.01 -6.47
CA LYS A 13 5.50 1.02 -5.45
C LYS A 13 4.35 0.59 -4.53
N ASN A 14 3.26 0.11 -5.10
CA ASN A 14 2.11 -0.38 -4.33
C ASN A 14 2.48 -1.62 -3.49
N ALA A 15 3.29 -2.52 -4.03
CA ALA A 15 3.83 -3.66 -3.29
C ALA A 15 4.77 -3.21 -2.16
N THR A 16 5.61 -2.20 -2.42
CA THR A 16 6.53 -1.62 -1.43
C THR A 16 5.76 -0.96 -0.29
N GLU A 17 4.73 -0.17 -0.59
CA GLU A 17 3.86 0.44 0.43
C GLU A 17 3.17 -0.62 1.29
N LYS A 18 2.68 -1.73 0.70
CA LYS A 18 2.12 -2.87 1.47
C LYS A 18 3.16 -3.54 2.37
N VAL A 19 4.39 -3.70 1.89
CA VAL A 19 5.50 -4.28 2.67
C VAL A 19 5.90 -3.34 3.81
N VAL A 20 6.02 -2.04 3.55
CA VAL A 20 6.36 -1.02 4.56
C VAL A 20 5.26 -0.94 5.62
N GLY A 21 3.99 -0.95 5.24
CA GLY A 21 2.87 -0.97 6.20
C GLY A 21 2.90 -2.20 7.10
N LYS A 22 3.12 -3.40 6.55
CA LYS A 22 3.30 -4.63 7.34
C LYS A 22 4.52 -4.58 8.25
N ALA A 23 5.62 -4.01 7.78
CA ALA A 23 6.83 -3.86 8.57
C ALA A 23 6.60 -2.91 9.75
N LYS A 24 5.90 -1.79 9.54
CA LYS A 24 5.50 -0.86 10.63
C LYS A 24 4.56 -1.52 11.62
N GLU A 25 3.61 -2.30 11.14
CA GLU A 25 2.67 -3.05 11.99
C GLU A 25 3.42 -4.06 12.87
N ALA A 26 4.26 -4.90 12.27
CA ALA A 26 5.03 -5.91 12.99
C ALA A 26 6.08 -5.29 13.93
N TYR A 27 6.72 -4.20 13.53
CA TYR A 27 7.66 -3.48 14.38
C TYR A 27 6.96 -2.75 15.53
N GLY A 28 5.78 -2.18 15.27
CA GLY A 28 4.92 -1.58 16.30
C GLY A 28 4.51 -2.61 17.34
N ASP A 29 4.01 -3.76 16.90
CA ASP A 29 3.65 -4.89 17.76
C ASP A 29 4.85 -5.39 18.58
N ALA A 30 6.01 -5.58 17.94
CA ALA A 30 7.22 -6.05 18.61
C ALA A 30 7.84 -5.05 19.61
N THR A 31 7.49 -3.76 19.51
CA THR A 31 8.03 -2.70 20.37
C THR A 31 6.97 -2.07 21.28
N ASP A 32 5.76 -2.64 21.36
CA ASP A 32 4.61 -2.07 22.07
C ASP A 32 4.33 -0.61 21.65
N ASN A 33 4.56 -0.28 20.38
CA ASN A 33 4.35 1.04 19.81
C ASN A 33 3.05 1.07 19.01
N GLU A 34 1.96 1.34 19.72
CA GLU A 34 0.59 1.44 19.17
C GLU A 34 0.49 2.43 18.00
N ARG A 35 1.30 3.48 17.99
CA ARG A 35 1.32 4.47 16.90
C ARG A 35 1.83 3.85 15.60
N LEU A 36 2.95 3.11 15.66
CA LEU A 36 3.51 2.44 14.47
C LEU A 36 2.59 1.34 13.96
N GLN A 37 1.93 0.62 14.87
CA GLN A 37 0.92 -0.38 14.52
C GLN A 37 -0.26 0.27 13.78
N ALA A 38 -0.82 1.35 14.34
CA ALA A 38 -1.92 2.08 13.73
C ALA A 38 -1.54 2.71 12.39
N GLU A 39 -0.33 3.26 12.25
CA GLU A 39 0.17 3.77 10.96
C GLU A 39 0.26 2.67 9.90
N GLY A 40 0.79 1.49 10.26
CA GLY A 40 0.88 0.34 9.37
C GLY A 40 -0.49 -0.14 8.86
N GLN A 41 -1.47 -0.26 9.77
CA GLN A 41 -2.85 -0.62 9.41
C GLN A 41 -3.56 0.45 8.58
N ALA A 42 -3.34 1.73 8.91
CA ALA A 42 -3.92 2.84 8.17
C ALA A 42 -3.38 2.88 6.73
N GLU A 43 -2.07 2.70 6.53
CA GLU A 43 -1.45 2.62 5.20
C GLU A 43 -2.00 1.45 4.37
N GLN A 44 -2.14 0.25 4.96
CA GLN A 44 -2.74 -0.89 4.27
C GLN A 44 -4.19 -0.62 3.84
N SER A 45 -4.99 -0.06 4.75
CA SER A 45 -6.40 0.24 4.49
C SER A 45 -6.55 1.27 3.37
N LYS A 46 -5.70 2.30 3.37
CA LYS A 46 -5.68 3.36 2.37
C LYS A 46 -5.25 2.83 1.00
N GLY A 47 -4.25 1.94 0.96
CA GLY A 47 -3.82 1.25 -0.26
C GLY A 47 -4.92 0.41 -0.88
N ASN A 48 -5.61 -0.41 -0.06
CA ASN A 48 -6.74 -1.23 -0.53
C ASN A 48 -7.91 -0.38 -1.07
N LEU A 49 -8.22 0.75 -0.41
CA LEU A 49 -9.23 1.69 -0.88
C LEU A 49 -8.86 2.32 -2.23
N LYS A 50 -7.58 2.66 -2.41
CA LYS A 50 -7.05 3.20 -3.66
C LYS A 50 -7.14 2.18 -4.79
N ASP A 51 -6.65 0.96 -4.54
CA ASP A 51 -6.73 -0.17 -5.48
C ASP A 51 -8.19 -0.44 -5.88
N ALA A 52 -9.12 -0.48 -4.91
CA ALA A 52 -10.53 -0.71 -5.18
C ALA A 52 -11.15 0.44 -6.00
N GLY A 53 -10.84 1.70 -5.67
CA GLY A 53 -11.32 2.86 -6.39
C GLY A 53 -10.81 2.93 -7.83
N GLU A 54 -9.54 2.58 -8.07
CA GLU A 54 -8.98 2.51 -9.42
C GLU A 54 -9.59 1.37 -10.23
N ASN A 55 -9.76 0.18 -9.64
CA ASN A 55 -10.44 -0.94 -10.32
C ASN A 55 -11.87 -0.59 -10.72
N VAL A 56 -12.62 0.08 -9.84
CA VAL A 56 -13.97 0.57 -10.16
C VAL A 56 -13.90 1.57 -11.31
N LYS A 57 -13.00 2.55 -11.25
CA LYS A 57 -12.87 3.58 -12.29
C LYS A 57 -12.50 3.00 -13.66
N ASP A 58 -11.62 1.99 -13.70
CA ASP A 58 -11.25 1.29 -14.93
C ASP A 58 -12.39 0.43 -15.48
N ALA A 59 -13.21 -0.18 -14.61
CA ALA A 59 -14.38 -0.95 -15.04
C ALA A 59 -15.50 -0.08 -15.67
N PHE A 60 -15.51 1.22 -15.35
CA PHE A 60 -16.45 2.20 -15.91
C PHE A 60 -15.88 3.02 -17.07
N LYS A 61 -14.66 2.73 -17.52
CA LYS A 61 -14.00 3.38 -18.66
C LYS A 61 -14.16 2.53 -19.93
#